data_AF-A0A318TLC4-F1
#
_entry.id   AF-A0A318TLC4-F1
#
_cell.length_a   1.000
_cell.length_b   1.000
_cell.length_c   1.000
_cell.angle_alpha   90.00
_cell.angle_beta   90.00
_cell.angle_gamma   90.00
#
_symmetry.space_group_name_H-M   'P 1'
#
loop_
_entity.id
_entity.type
_entity.pdbx_description
1 polymer ?
#
loop_
_entity_poly.entity_id
_entity_poly.type
_entity_poly.pdbx_seq_one_letter_code
_entity_poly.pdbx_strand_id
1 'polypeptide(L)'
;MYIEKVRITIKSLGDEQYNEFILKLRNKLKYKFGIDTKPSELKKQVDNFLNNKTEKISIRYLEAYLLTLNDLSVNGGIKAIVEGKLTSANSWRDLLILATQDQPLPLGVNVDVLDEVLIKDIKSLFTNIIKYCANENKEVFRHNIHTVNQFLSIKKDLEQ
;
A
#
# COMPACT_ATOMS: atom_id res chain seq x y z
N MET A 1 24.41 -1.96 -8.03
CA MET A 1 24.09 -0.80 -7.18
C MET A 1 22.59 -0.64 -6.94
N TYR A 2 21.76 -0.35 -7.95
CA TYR A 2 20.31 -0.16 -7.75
C TYR A 2 19.53 -1.42 -7.36
N ILE A 3 19.78 -2.55 -8.04
CA ILE A 3 19.17 -3.84 -7.69
C ILE A 3 19.55 -4.27 -6.27
N GLU A 4 20.77 -3.95 -5.85
CA GLU A 4 21.23 -4.28 -4.50
C GLU A 4 20.46 -3.48 -3.44
N LYS A 5 20.15 -2.21 -3.71
CA LYS A 5 19.29 -1.40 -2.83
C LYS A 5 17.87 -1.95 -2.73
N VAL A 6 17.32 -2.46 -3.83
CA VAL A 6 16.01 -3.16 -3.82
C VAL A 6 16.07 -4.42 -2.95
N ARG A 7 17.15 -5.22 -3.05
CA ARG A 7 17.33 -6.41 -2.19
C ARG A 7 17.46 -6.04 -0.72
N ILE A 8 18.26 -5.04 -0.39
CA ILE A 8 18.41 -4.52 0.99
C ILE A 8 17.05 -4.09 1.52
N THR A 9 16.27 -3.38 0.71
CA THR A 9 14.94 -2.91 1.10
C THR A 9 14.00 -4.07 1.42
N ILE A 10 13.93 -5.07 0.54
CA ILE A 10 13.05 -6.24 0.78
C ILE A 10 13.55 -7.07 1.97
N LYS A 11 14.88 -7.20 2.17
CA LYS A 11 15.45 -7.87 3.35
C LYS A 11 15.17 -7.14 4.66
N SER A 12 14.94 -5.83 4.62
CA SER A 12 14.66 -5.02 5.80
C SER A 12 13.19 -5.06 6.24
N LEU A 13 12.31 -5.70 5.45
CA LEU A 13 10.91 -5.88 5.82
C LEU A 13 10.80 -6.82 7.02
N GLY A 14 10.03 -6.43 8.03
CA GLY A 14 9.65 -7.34 9.12
C GLY A 14 8.74 -8.47 8.64
N ASP A 15 8.57 -9.53 9.43
CA ASP A 15 7.83 -10.74 9.03
C ASP A 15 6.40 -10.48 8.54
N GLU A 16 5.66 -9.57 9.20
CA GLU A 16 4.30 -9.19 8.80
C GLU A 16 4.32 -8.51 7.41
N GLN A 17 5.20 -7.53 7.21
CA GLN A 17 5.37 -6.80 5.96
C GLN A 17 5.89 -7.69 4.82
N TYR A 18 6.78 -8.64 5.12
CA TYR A 18 7.31 -9.58 4.14
C TYR A 18 6.22 -10.54 3.65
N ASN A 19 5.38 -11.05 4.56
CA ASN A 19 4.24 -11.88 4.17
C ASN A 19 3.23 -11.10 3.32
N GLU A 20 2.93 -9.84 3.69
CA GLU A 20 2.10 -8.95 2.87
C GLU A 20 2.73 -8.68 1.49
N PHE A 21 4.04 -8.42 1.44
CA PHE A 21 4.80 -8.25 0.21
C PHE A 21 4.63 -9.46 -0.72
N ILE A 22 4.84 -10.68 -0.22
CA ILE A 22 4.72 -11.90 -1.03
C ILE A 22 3.29 -12.07 -1.58
N LEU A 23 2.27 -11.77 -0.78
CA LEU A 23 0.87 -11.88 -1.20
C LEU A 23 0.52 -10.87 -2.30
N LYS A 24 0.88 -9.60 -2.11
CA LYS A 24 0.66 -8.55 -3.11
C LYS A 24 1.47 -8.78 -4.39
N LEU A 25 2.72 -9.21 -4.25
CA LEU A 25 3.59 -9.56 -5.38
C LEU A 25 2.97 -10.66 -6.24
N ARG A 26 2.46 -11.73 -5.63
CA ARG A 26 1.80 -12.81 -6.35
C ARG A 26 0.60 -12.30 -7.16
N ASN A 27 -0.22 -11.45 -6.56
CA ASN A 27 -1.37 -10.85 -7.25
C ASN A 27 -0.93 -10.00 -8.44
N LYS A 28 0.10 -9.16 -8.30
CA LYS A 28 0.62 -8.37 -9.42
C LYS A 28 1.20 -9.25 -10.53
N LEU A 29 1.99 -10.27 -10.19
CA LEU A 29 2.53 -11.21 -11.16
C LEU A 29 1.41 -11.89 -11.96
N LYS A 30 0.36 -12.36 -11.27
CA LYS A 30 -0.78 -13.02 -11.91
C LYS A 30 -1.59 -12.08 -12.80
N TYR A 31 -2.08 -10.97 -12.24
CA TYR A 31 -3.07 -10.13 -12.91
C TYR A 31 -2.48 -9.05 -13.81
N LYS A 32 -1.27 -8.54 -13.52
CA LYS A 32 -0.61 -7.52 -14.35
C LYS A 32 0.33 -8.13 -15.39
N PHE A 33 1.02 -9.23 -15.04
CA PHE A 33 2.06 -9.81 -15.89
C PHE A 33 1.75 -11.20 -16.46
N GLY A 34 0.60 -11.79 -16.10
CA GLY A 34 0.16 -13.11 -16.59
C GLY A 34 1.01 -14.28 -16.08
N ILE A 35 1.70 -14.11 -14.95
CA ILE A 35 2.61 -15.11 -14.37
C ILE A 35 1.92 -15.72 -13.14
N ASP A 36 1.44 -16.96 -13.25
CA ASP A 36 0.88 -17.69 -12.11
C ASP A 36 1.95 -18.59 -11.49
N THR A 37 2.38 -18.20 -10.28
CA THR A 37 3.41 -18.93 -9.52
C THR A 37 2.82 -19.43 -8.22
N LYS A 38 3.16 -20.69 -7.85
CA LYS A 38 2.78 -21.26 -6.55
C LYS A 38 3.43 -20.45 -5.42
N PRO A 39 2.75 -20.25 -4.28
CA PRO A 39 3.29 -19.44 -3.17
C PRO A 39 4.66 -19.89 -2.67
N SER A 40 4.89 -21.20 -2.55
CA SER A 40 6.17 -21.78 -2.11
C SER A 40 7.31 -21.54 -3.10
N GLU A 41 7.00 -21.57 -4.40
CA GLU A 41 7.95 -21.30 -5.47
C GLU A 41 8.28 -19.81 -5.55
N LEU A 42 7.28 -18.94 -5.41
CA LEU A 42 7.48 -17.49 -5.37
C LEU A 42 8.40 -17.09 -4.21
N LYS A 43 8.16 -17.64 -3.00
CA LYS A 43 9.05 -17.40 -1.85
C LYS A 43 10.50 -17.81 -2.16
N LYS A 44 10.71 -19.02 -2.68
CA LYS A 44 12.05 -19.48 -3.09
C LYS A 44 12.70 -18.58 -4.14
N GLN A 45 11.95 -18.11 -5.13
CA GLN A 45 12.46 -17.20 -6.16
C GLN A 45 12.87 -15.85 -5.57
N VAL A 46 12.05 -15.30 -4.68
CA VAL A 46 12.38 -14.06 -3.96
C VAL A 46 13.62 -14.29 -3.10
N ASP A 47 13.69 -15.37 -2.31
CA ASP A 47 14.86 -15.68 -1.48
C ASP A 47 16.13 -15.85 -2.32
N ASN A 48 16.04 -16.50 -3.48
CA ASN A 48 17.16 -16.62 -4.41
C ASN A 48 17.59 -15.25 -4.96
N PHE A 49 16.64 -14.37 -5.25
CA PHE A 49 16.94 -13.01 -5.68
C PHE A 49 17.64 -12.21 -4.57
N LEU A 50 17.15 -12.29 -3.33
CA LEU A 50 17.71 -11.60 -2.18
C LEU A 50 19.12 -12.09 -1.83
N ASN A 51 19.37 -13.39 -1.99
CA ASN A 51 20.64 -14.02 -1.65
C ASN A 51 21.64 -14.07 -2.81
N ASN A 52 21.39 -13.30 -3.88
CA ASN A 52 22.28 -13.23 -5.03
C ASN A 52 22.50 -14.58 -5.75
N LYS A 53 21.56 -15.53 -5.57
CA LYS A 53 21.55 -16.85 -6.22
C LYS A 53 20.84 -16.86 -7.58
N THR A 54 20.36 -15.68 -8.01
CA THR A 54 19.71 -15.50 -9.31
C THR A 54 20.67 -14.79 -10.25
N GLU A 55 21.12 -15.47 -11.30
CA GLU A 55 22.06 -14.90 -12.28
C GLU A 55 21.45 -13.72 -13.06
N LYS A 56 20.18 -13.83 -13.45
CA LYS A 56 19.43 -12.77 -14.13
C LYS A 56 17.99 -12.71 -13.62
N ILE A 57 17.61 -11.56 -13.08
CA ILE A 57 16.21 -11.28 -12.77
C ILE A 57 15.49 -10.81 -14.03
N SER A 58 14.28 -11.32 -14.28
CA SER A 58 13.47 -10.81 -15.38
C SER A 58 12.95 -9.41 -15.09
N ILE A 59 12.84 -8.58 -16.12
CA ILE A 59 12.34 -7.20 -16.00
C ILE A 59 10.93 -7.18 -15.40
N ARG A 60 10.07 -8.14 -15.78
CA ARG A 60 8.71 -8.27 -15.24
C ARG A 60 8.70 -8.50 -13.73
N TYR A 61 9.60 -9.33 -13.22
CA TYR A 61 9.73 -9.56 -11.78
C TYR A 61 10.27 -8.34 -11.07
N LEU A 62 11.28 -7.66 -11.64
CA LEU A 62 11.80 -6.43 -11.06
C LEU A 62 10.72 -5.34 -10.99
N GLU A 63 9.95 -5.15 -12.06
CA GLU A 63 8.82 -4.21 -12.07
C GLU A 63 7.76 -4.61 -11.04
N ALA A 64 7.42 -5.89 -10.95
CA ALA A 64 6.48 -6.38 -9.95
C ALA A 64 6.97 -6.10 -8.52
N TYR A 65 8.26 -6.25 -8.22
CA TYR A 65 8.83 -5.90 -6.92
C TYR A 65 8.66 -4.42 -6.61
N LEU A 66 9.03 -3.54 -7.54
CA LEU A 66 8.94 -2.09 -7.35
C LEU A 66 7.50 -1.61 -7.17
N LEU A 67 6.57 -2.16 -7.94
CA LEU A 67 5.14 -1.87 -7.78
C LEU A 67 4.62 -2.38 -6.45
N THR A 68 5.07 -3.56 -6.00
CA THR A 68 4.67 -4.09 -4.70
C THR A 68 5.18 -3.21 -3.56
N LEU A 69 6.40 -2.69 -3.67
CA LEU A 69 6.94 -1.73 -2.71
C LEU A 69 6.17 -0.42 -2.69
N ASN A 70 5.63 0.04 -3.83
CA ASN A 70 4.73 1.20 -3.88
C ASN A 70 3.39 0.94 -3.16
N ASP A 71 2.95 -0.30 -3.01
CA ASP A 71 1.73 -0.63 -2.24
C ASP A 71 2.00 -0.70 -0.73
N LEU A 72 3.27 -0.80 -0.32
CA LEU A 72 3.68 -0.88 1.09
C LEU A 72 4.15 0.47 1.64
N SER A 73 4.55 1.40 0.78
CA SER A 73 5.06 2.71 1.15
C SER A 73 4.89 3.69 -0.01
N VAL A 74 4.63 4.96 0.31
CA VAL A 74 4.54 6.03 -0.68
C VAL A 74 5.86 6.14 -1.45
N ASN A 75 5.77 5.94 -2.76
CA ASN A 75 6.91 5.86 -3.68
C ASN A 75 7.94 4.79 -3.27
N GLY A 76 7.49 3.71 -2.63
CA GLY A 76 8.37 2.67 -2.08
C GLY A 76 9.32 2.05 -3.10
N GLY A 77 8.90 1.87 -4.36
CA GLY A 77 9.77 1.40 -5.44
C GLY A 77 10.90 2.37 -5.77
N ILE A 78 10.60 3.68 -5.87
CA ILE A 78 11.61 4.71 -6.13
C ILE A 78 12.56 4.82 -4.93
N LYS A 79 12.03 4.86 -3.70
CA LYS A 79 12.83 4.90 -2.47
C LYS A 79 13.72 3.66 -2.32
N ALA A 80 13.23 2.48 -2.71
CA ALA A 80 14.03 1.26 -2.71
C ALA A 80 15.20 1.34 -3.70
N ILE A 81 14.99 1.94 -4.88
CA ILE A 81 16.06 2.13 -5.87
C ILE A 81 17.07 3.19 -5.41
N VAL A 82 16.60 4.33 -4.91
CA VAL A 82 17.44 5.50 -4.64
C VAL A 82 18.10 5.40 -3.27
N GLU A 83 17.35 5.00 -2.25
CA GLU A 83 17.75 5.09 -0.84
C GLU A 83 18.01 3.71 -0.20
N GLY A 84 17.41 2.64 -0.73
CA GLY A 84 17.56 1.29 -0.18
C GLY A 84 16.81 1.08 1.14
N LYS A 85 15.74 1.86 1.38
CA LYS A 85 14.88 1.76 2.57
C LYS A 85 13.43 2.06 2.20
N LEU A 86 12.49 1.46 2.94
CA LEU A 86 11.10 1.92 2.99
C LEU A 86 10.96 2.91 4.14
N THR A 87 10.20 3.98 3.91
CA THR A 87 9.76 4.86 5.00
C THR A 87 8.31 4.51 5.32
N SER A 88 7.99 4.36 6.60
CA SER A 88 6.60 4.36 7.06
C SER A 88 5.91 5.67 6.68
N ALA A 89 4.58 5.66 6.59
CA ALA A 89 3.82 6.89 6.50
C ALA A 89 4.05 7.71 7.78
N ASN A 90 4.74 8.84 7.64
CA ASN A 90 5.09 9.71 8.77
C ASN A 90 4.33 11.04 8.69
N SER A 91 3.45 11.19 7.69
CA SER A 91 2.62 12.37 7.49
C SER A 91 1.20 11.98 7.07
N TRP A 92 0.25 12.90 7.31
CA TRP A 92 -1.13 12.76 6.79
C TRP A 92 -1.19 12.55 5.30
N ARG A 93 -0.29 13.21 4.56
CA ARG A 93 -0.17 13.05 3.12
C ARG A 93 0.17 11.60 2.77
N ASP A 94 1.12 11.01 3.47
CA ASP A 94 1.54 9.64 3.20
C ASP A 94 0.43 8.64 3.49
N LEU A 95 -0.27 8.83 4.62
CA LEU A 95 -1.41 8.00 4.99
C LEU A 95 -2.54 8.08 3.95
N LEU A 96 -2.89 9.30 3.51
CA LEU A 96 -3.93 9.51 2.51
C LEU A 96 -3.57 8.89 1.16
N ILE A 97 -2.31 9.04 0.70
CA ILE A 97 -1.86 8.40 -0.53
C ILE A 97 -1.99 6.87 -0.39
N LEU A 98 -1.47 6.28 0.68
CA LEU A 98 -1.56 4.82 0.88
C LEU A 98 -3.01 4.31 0.94
N ALA A 99 -3.91 5.06 1.59
CA ALA A 99 -5.30 4.67 1.75
C ALA A 99 -6.16 4.83 0.48
N THR A 100 -5.68 5.58 -0.52
CA THR A 100 -6.45 5.90 -1.73
C THR A 100 -5.80 5.45 -3.03
N GLN A 101 -4.54 5.00 -3.00
CA GLN A 101 -3.75 4.68 -4.19
C GLN A 101 -4.36 3.61 -5.10
N ASP A 102 -5.19 2.72 -4.55
CA ASP A 102 -5.84 1.62 -5.25
C ASP A 102 -7.30 1.91 -5.66
N GLN A 103 -7.85 3.08 -5.33
CA GLN A 103 -9.25 3.41 -5.61
C GLN A 103 -9.41 4.72 -6.41
N PRO A 104 -10.11 4.70 -7.55
CA PRO A 104 -10.51 5.94 -8.21
C PRO A 104 -11.56 6.68 -7.39
N LEU A 105 -11.76 7.97 -7.68
CA LEU A 105 -12.88 8.71 -7.12
C LEU A 105 -14.21 8.01 -7.43
N PRO A 106 -15.18 8.00 -6.49
CA PRO A 106 -16.50 7.43 -6.74
C PRO A 106 -17.20 8.08 -7.93
N LEU A 107 -17.96 7.30 -8.70
CA LEU A 107 -18.62 7.72 -9.95
C LEU A 107 -19.58 8.92 -9.82
N GLY A 108 -20.02 9.26 -8.60
CA GLY A 108 -20.88 10.42 -8.32
C GLY A 108 -20.15 11.71 -7.92
N VAL A 109 -18.82 11.69 -7.85
CA VAL A 109 -18.02 12.87 -7.47
C VAL A 109 -17.60 13.62 -8.73
N ASN A 110 -18.17 14.80 -8.94
CA ASN A 110 -17.71 15.73 -9.96
C ASN A 110 -16.47 16.47 -9.45
N VAL A 111 -15.34 16.37 -10.18
CA VAL A 111 -14.08 17.02 -9.79
C VAL A 111 -14.16 18.54 -9.94
N ASP A 112 -14.99 19.04 -10.86
CA ASP A 112 -15.13 20.47 -11.14
C ASP A 112 -15.79 21.24 -10.00
N VAL A 113 -16.49 20.54 -9.08
CA VAL A 113 -17.10 21.15 -7.90
C VAL A 113 -16.21 21.08 -6.65
N LEU A 114 -15.01 20.49 -6.75
CA LEU A 114 -14.04 20.43 -5.65
C LEU A 114 -13.29 21.76 -5.51
N ASP A 115 -13.96 22.76 -4.96
CA ASP A 115 -13.34 24.04 -4.61
C ASP A 115 -12.46 23.94 -3.34
N GLU A 116 -11.75 25.02 -3.03
CA GLU A 116 -10.86 25.07 -1.86
C GLU A 116 -11.57 24.80 -0.53
N VAL A 117 -12.85 25.20 -0.41
CA VAL A 117 -13.65 25.02 0.80
C VAL A 117 -14.00 23.55 0.96
N LEU A 118 -14.52 22.91 -0.10
CA LEU A 118 -14.86 21.50 -0.08
C LEU A 118 -13.62 20.61 0.13
N ILE A 119 -12.48 20.98 -0.47
CA ILE A 119 -11.20 20.30 -0.23
C ILE A 119 -10.79 20.43 1.23
N LYS A 120 -10.97 21.60 1.85
CA LYS A 120 -10.67 21.82 3.28
C LYS A 120 -11.58 20.96 4.17
N ASP A 121 -12.85 20.84 3.82
CA ASP A 121 -13.82 20.04 4.57
C ASP A 121 -13.53 18.54 4.43
N ILE A 122 -13.20 18.05 3.24
CA ILE A 122 -12.75 16.67 3.02
C ILE A 122 -11.50 16.38 3.87
N LYS A 123 -10.50 17.27 3.86
CA LYS A 123 -9.30 17.13 4.70
C LYS A 123 -9.66 17.07 6.18
N SER A 124 -10.59 17.92 6.62
CA SER A 124 -11.03 17.98 8.00
C SER A 124 -11.78 16.71 8.39
N LEU A 125 -12.63 16.18 7.52
CA LEU A 125 -13.35 14.91 7.71
C LEU A 125 -12.36 13.75 7.94
N PHE A 126 -11.41 13.55 7.03
CA PHE A 126 -10.38 12.52 7.18
C PHE A 126 -9.59 12.68 8.48
N THR A 127 -9.16 13.89 8.78
CA THR A 127 -8.38 14.18 9.99
C THR A 127 -9.19 13.90 11.25
N ASN A 128 -10.46 14.30 11.28
CA ASN A 128 -11.34 14.13 12.43
C ASN A 128 -11.69 12.66 12.69
N ILE A 129 -11.95 11.88 11.63
CA ILE A 129 -12.18 10.43 11.74
C ILE A 129 -10.97 9.75 12.39
N ILE A 130 -9.77 9.99 11.86
CA ILE A 130 -8.57 9.35 12.38
C ILE A 130 -8.26 9.84 13.80
N LYS A 131 -8.42 11.14 14.10
CA LYS A 131 -8.27 11.67 15.47
C LYS A 131 -9.24 11.04 16.45
N TYR A 132 -10.49 10.83 16.05
CA TYR A 132 -11.50 10.19 16.87
C TYR A 132 -11.15 8.73 17.18
N CYS A 133 -10.62 8.01 16.19
CA CYS A 133 -10.25 6.61 16.37
C CYS A 133 -8.91 6.42 17.09
N ALA A 134 -8.02 7.43 17.06
CA ALA A 134 -6.62 7.32 17.49
C ALA A 134 -6.46 6.72 18.88
N ASN A 135 -5.63 5.69 18.97
CA ASN A 135 -5.26 5.03 20.21
C ASN A 135 -3.85 4.45 20.09
N GLU A 136 -3.08 4.44 21.17
CA GLU A 136 -1.73 3.85 21.18
C GLU A 136 -1.77 2.32 21.01
N ASN A 137 -2.85 1.67 21.45
CA ASN A 137 -3.04 0.24 21.25
C ASN A 137 -3.56 -0.05 19.83
N LYS A 138 -2.79 -0.83 19.05
CA LYS A 138 -3.11 -1.22 17.66
C LYS A 138 -4.51 -1.86 17.53
N GLU A 139 -4.88 -2.74 18.45
CA GLU A 139 -6.16 -3.47 18.38
C GLU A 139 -7.34 -2.56 18.71
N VAL A 140 -7.19 -1.64 19.67
CA VAL A 140 -8.21 -0.63 19.97
C VAL A 140 -8.35 0.36 18.80
N PHE A 141 -7.24 0.84 18.25
CA PHE A 141 -7.26 1.73 17.09
C PHE A 141 -7.96 1.05 15.89
N ARG A 142 -7.62 -0.21 15.62
CA ARG A 142 -8.25 -1.02 14.57
C ARG A 142 -9.75 -1.20 14.82
N HIS A 143 -10.16 -1.50 16.04
CA HIS A 143 -11.56 -1.64 16.41
C HIS A 143 -12.33 -0.33 16.19
N ASN A 144 -11.77 0.81 16.63
CA ASN A 144 -12.39 2.12 16.46
C ASN A 144 -12.57 2.48 14.97
N ILE A 145 -11.54 2.25 14.14
CA ILE A 145 -11.62 2.48 12.69
C ILE A 145 -12.71 1.60 12.08
N HIS A 146 -12.80 0.33 12.48
CA HIS A 146 -13.82 -0.59 11.97
C HIS A 146 -15.23 -0.10 12.33
N THR A 147 -15.46 0.30 13.58
CA THR A 147 -16.76 0.80 14.05
C THR A 147 -17.17 2.08 13.32
N VAL A 148 -16.26 3.05 13.15
CA VAL A 148 -16.58 4.27 12.40
C VAL A 148 -16.86 3.98 10.93
N ASN A 149 -16.09 3.09 10.30
CA ASN A 149 -16.36 2.68 8.92
C ASN A 149 -17.73 2.00 8.77
N GLN A 150 -18.11 1.14 9.72
CA GLN A 150 -19.46 0.56 9.74
C GLN A 150 -20.53 1.64 9.85
N PHE A 151 -20.37 2.60 10.77
CA PHE A 151 -21.30 3.72 10.95
C PHE A 151 -21.46 4.55 9.67
N LEU A 152 -20.36 4.93 9.01
CA LEU A 152 -20.39 5.68 7.76
C LEU A 152 -20.95 4.89 6.58
N SER A 153 -20.94 3.56 6.66
CA SER A 153 -21.46 2.66 5.62
C SER A 153 -22.94 2.33 5.80
N ILE A 154 -23.56 2.74 6.92
CA ILE A 154 -25.01 2.65 7.07
C ILE A 154 -25.60 3.47 5.94
N LYS A 155 -26.30 2.81 5.01
CA LYS A 155 -27.01 3.50 3.92
C LYS A 155 -27.84 4.60 4.56
N LYS A 156 -27.73 5.82 4.03
CA LYS A 156 -28.73 6.84 4.31
C LYS A 156 -30.08 6.23 3.94
N ASP A 157 -30.93 5.98 4.93
CA ASP A 157 -32.35 5.67 4.73
C ASP A 157 -33.03 6.93 4.16
N LEU A 158 -32.71 7.27 2.91
CA LEU A 158 -33.28 8.37 2.16
C LEU A 158 -33.64 7.86 0.76
N GLU A 159 -34.53 6.88 0.76
CA GLU A 159 -35.50 6.65 -0.33
C GLU A 159 -36.88 6.45 0.33
N GLN A 160 -37.53 7.58 0.63
CA GLN A 160 -38.96 7.79 0.37
C GLN A 160 -39.08 9.00 -0.54
#